data_AF-A0A133VLM8-F1
#
_entry.id   AF-A0A133VLM8-F1
#
_cell.length_a   1.000
_cell.length_b   1.000
_cell.length_c   1.000
_cell.angle_alpha   90.00
_cell.angle_beta   90.00
_cell.angle_gamma   90.00
#
_symmetry.space_group_name_H-M   'P 1'
#
loop_
_entity.id
_entity.type
_entity.pdbx_description
1 polymer ?
#
loop_
_entity_poly.entity_id
_entity_poly.type
_entity_poly.pdbx_seq_one_letter_code
_entity_poly.pdbx_strand_id
1 'polypeptide(L)'
;MDGSIIIYDTSDLTRAKKTSFGRKLYGYTDKSNNGQYEYYRSGLLDEIPSRKLVRGVVIVRRQDANKVIDLMNDYNVKTYRRKIELTPDDLEILSNQEE
;
A
#
# COMPACT_ATOMS: atom_id res chain seq x y z
N MET A 1 -1.58 -18.66 -9.91
CA MET A 1 -2.17 -17.42 -10.47
C MET A 1 -1.13 -16.31 -10.33
N ASP A 2 -1.07 -15.37 -11.27
CA ASP A 2 -0.01 -14.34 -11.29
C ASP A 2 -0.39 -13.08 -10.51
N GLY A 3 0.58 -12.53 -9.78
CA GLY A 3 0.47 -11.26 -9.06
C GLY A 3 1.48 -10.21 -9.52
N SER A 4 1.46 -9.05 -8.88
CA SER A 4 2.50 -8.03 -9.02
C SER A 4 3.13 -7.74 -7.67
N ILE A 5 4.46 -7.87 -7.59
CA ILE A 5 5.24 -7.35 -6.47
C ILE A 5 5.70 -5.93 -6.82
N ILE A 6 5.51 -5.02 -5.87
CA ILE A 6 5.90 -3.62 -5.96
C ILE A 6 6.90 -3.37 -4.85
N ILE A 7 8.11 -3.01 -5.26
CA ILE A 7 9.23 -2.66 -4.38
C ILE A 7 9.44 -1.18 -4.50
N TYR A 8 9.46 -0.46 -3.39
CA TYR A 8 9.59 0.99 -3.39
C TYR A 8 10.52 1.46 -2.28
N ASP A 9 11.26 2.52 -2.59
CA ASP A 9 12.18 3.18 -1.68
C ASP A 9 11.75 4.63 -1.46
N THR A 10 11.61 4.99 -0.19
CA THR A 10 11.22 6.34 0.24
C THR A 10 12.41 7.13 0.74
N SER A 11 13.63 6.61 0.70
CA SER A 11 14.86 7.24 1.22
C SER A 11 14.99 8.72 0.80
N ASP A 12 14.75 9.00 -0.47
CA ASP A 12 14.82 10.33 -1.09
C ASP A 12 13.69 11.30 -0.71
N LEU A 13 12.63 10.81 -0.05
CA LEU A 13 11.53 11.67 0.39
C LEU A 13 11.88 12.44 1.67
N THR A 14 11.42 13.69 1.74
CA THR A 14 11.44 14.48 2.99
C THR A 14 10.57 13.82 4.05
N ARG A 15 10.81 14.13 5.33
CA ARG A 15 10.01 13.58 6.44
C ARG A 15 8.50 13.84 6.27
N ALA A 16 8.13 15.06 5.87
CA ALA A 16 6.73 15.42 5.62
C ALA A 16 6.12 14.60 4.48
N LYS A 17 6.85 14.42 3.37
CA LYS A 17 6.41 13.58 2.25
C LYS A 17 6.31 12.10 2.64
N LYS A 18 7.27 11.57 3.41
CA LYS A 18 7.23 10.20 3.96
C LYS A 18 5.96 9.96 4.79
N THR A 19 5.62 10.90 5.67
CA THR A 19 4.39 10.82 6.47
C THR A 19 3.14 10.88 5.60
N SER A 20 3.05 11.85 4.68
CA SER A 20 1.90 11.98 3.80
C SER A 20 1.71 10.76 2.88
N PHE A 21 2.80 10.27 2.27
CA PHE A 21 2.82 9.06 1.46
C PHE A 21 2.38 7.83 2.26
N GLY A 22 2.96 7.64 3.45
CA GLY A 22 2.61 6.52 4.33
C GLY A 22 1.13 6.53 4.71
N ARG A 23 0.57 7.70 5.02
CA ARG A 23 -0.86 7.88 5.30
C ARG A 23 -1.75 7.54 4.10
N LYS A 24 -1.35 7.93 2.88
CA LYS A 24 -2.10 7.60 1.67
C LYS A 24 -1.99 6.13 1.27
N LEU A 25 -0.85 5.50 1.51
CA LEU A 25 -0.65 4.10 1.16
C LEU A 25 -1.30 3.16 2.19
N TYR A 26 -1.08 3.40 3.48
CA TYR A 26 -1.42 2.48 4.56
C TYR A 26 -2.59 2.94 5.46
N GLY A 27 -3.11 4.14 5.24
CA GLY A 27 -4.07 4.75 6.15
C GLY A 27 -3.42 5.31 7.41
N TYR A 28 -4.24 5.91 8.26
CA TYR A 28 -3.82 6.41 9.57
C TYR A 28 -5.00 6.69 10.50
N THR A 29 -4.75 6.61 11.80
CA THR A 29 -5.68 7.11 12.82
C THR A 29 -5.49 8.61 13.02
N ASP A 30 -6.55 9.36 12.79
CA ASP A 30 -6.64 10.78 13.09
C ASP A 30 -7.21 10.98 14.49
N LYS A 31 -6.68 11.93 15.26
CA LYS A 31 -7.12 12.20 16.64
C LYS A 31 -7.59 13.64 16.78
N SER A 32 -8.80 13.83 17.32
CA SER A 32 -9.44 15.14 17.53
C SER A 32 -9.79 15.36 19.00
N ASN A 33 -10.04 16.62 19.39
CA ASN A 33 -10.37 17.07 20.76
C ASN A 33 -9.46 16.46 21.83
N ASN A 34 -8.16 16.73 21.77
CA ASN A 34 -7.16 16.15 22.69
C ASN A 34 -7.18 14.61 22.78
N GLY A 35 -7.61 13.92 21.71
CA GLY A 35 -7.66 12.47 21.66
C GLY A 35 -8.96 11.86 22.18
N GLN A 36 -10.00 12.67 22.45
CA GLN A 36 -11.33 12.13 22.77
C GLN A 36 -11.97 11.38 21.60
N TYR A 37 -11.63 11.74 20.36
CA TYR A 37 -12.16 11.10 19.17
C TYR A 37 -11.03 10.58 18.30
N GLU A 38 -11.14 9.32 17.89
CA GLU A 38 -10.23 8.65 16.97
C GLU A 38 -11.01 8.20 15.73
N TYR A 39 -10.52 8.59 14.55
CA TYR A 39 -11.10 8.18 13.28
C TYR A 39 -10.02 7.54 12.42
N TYR A 40 -10.26 6.31 11.98
CA TYR A 40 -9.38 5.69 10.99
C TYR A 40 -9.66 6.28 9.60
N ARG A 41 -8.61 6.74 8.94
CA ARG A 41 -8.63 7.18 7.55
C ARG A 41 -7.98 6.11 6.70
N SER A 42 -8.77 5.43 5.87
CA SER A 42 -8.28 4.37 4.99
C SER A 42 -7.19 4.88 4.04
N GLY A 43 -6.19 4.04 3.79
CA GLY A 43 -5.24 4.20 2.70
C GLY A 43 -5.56 3.28 1.54
N LEU A 44 -4.81 3.45 0.45
CA LEU A 44 -4.99 2.68 -0.77
C LEU A 44 -4.96 1.16 -0.52
N LEU A 45 -4.05 0.68 0.34
CA LEU A 45 -3.91 -0.76 0.63
C LEU A 45 -5.03 -1.33 1.50
N ASP A 46 -5.87 -0.49 2.11
CA ASP A 46 -7.09 -0.93 2.79
C ASP A 46 -8.23 -1.15 1.77
N GLU A 47 -8.20 -0.45 0.64
CA GLU A 47 -9.22 -0.44 -0.41
C GLU A 47 -8.98 -1.48 -1.53
N ILE A 48 -7.79 -2.09 -1.56
CA ILE A 48 -7.44 -3.13 -2.53
C ILE A 48 -6.83 -4.35 -1.81
N PRO A 49 -7.09 -5.57 -2.30
CA PRO A 49 -6.39 -6.75 -1.80
C PRO A 49 -4.89 -6.60 -1.96
N SER A 50 -4.17 -6.63 -0.85
CA SER A 50 -2.73 -6.48 -0.80
C SER A 50 -2.11 -7.29 0.32
N ARG A 51 -0.86 -7.74 0.10
CA ARG A 51 -0.03 -8.38 1.12
C ARG A 51 1.25 -7.59 1.29
N LYS A 52 1.43 -7.02 2.47
CA LYS A 52 2.70 -6.40 2.86
C LYS A 52 3.67 -7.49 3.30
N LEU A 53 4.82 -7.61 2.64
CA LEU A 53 5.85 -8.57 3.03
C LEU A 53 6.80 -7.97 4.07
N VAL A 54 7.42 -6.85 3.70
CA VAL A 54 8.34 -6.08 4.54
C VAL A 54 8.18 -4.60 4.22
N ARG A 55 8.90 -3.73 4.93
CA ARG A 55 8.93 -2.30 4.58
C ARG A 55 9.40 -2.13 3.13
N GLY A 56 8.65 -1.36 2.34
CA GLY A 56 8.99 -1.09 0.95
C GLY A 56 8.61 -2.21 -0.02
N VAL A 57 7.92 -3.28 0.42
CA VAL A 57 7.56 -4.41 -0.45
C VAL A 57 6.11 -4.81 -0.22
N VAL A 58 5.31 -4.71 -1.28
CA VAL A 58 3.89 -5.10 -1.28
C VAL A 58 3.58 -5.98 -2.49
N ILE A 59 2.80 -7.03 -2.28
CA ILE A 59 2.20 -7.83 -3.34
C ILE A 59 0.75 -7.39 -3.50
N VAL A 60 0.31 -7.26 -4.74
CA VAL A 60 -1.08 -6.93 -5.10
C VAL A 60 -1.54 -7.77 -6.28
N ARG A 61 -2.85 -7.84 -6.48
CA ARG A 61 -3.44 -8.38 -7.71
C ARG A 61 -2.94 -7.59 -8.92
N ARG A 62 -2.76 -8.27 -10.06
CA ARG A 62 -2.25 -7.64 -11.28
C ARG A 62 -3.08 -6.44 -11.74
N GLN A 63 -4.40 -6.49 -11.54
CA GLN A 63 -5.35 -5.44 -11.91
C GLN A 63 -5.25 -4.19 -11.02
N ASP A 64 -4.89 -4.34 -9.75
CA ASP A 64 -4.77 -3.25 -8.79
C ASP A 64 -3.37 -2.61 -8.78
N ALA A 65 -2.39 -3.26 -9.41
CA ALA A 65 -1.00 -2.79 -9.45
C ALA A 65 -0.85 -1.36 -9.97
N ASN A 66 -1.63 -0.96 -10.98
CA ASN A 66 -1.51 0.38 -11.55
C ASN A 66 -1.91 1.46 -10.52
N LYS A 67 -2.96 1.24 -9.71
CA LYS A 67 -3.37 2.18 -8.66
C LYS A 67 -2.23 2.47 -7.67
N VAL A 68 -1.48 1.43 -7.31
CA VAL A 68 -0.31 1.58 -6.41
C VAL A 68 0.82 2.32 -7.11
N ILE A 69 1.13 1.98 -8.37
CA ILE A 69 2.17 2.68 -9.14
C ILE A 69 1.83 4.16 -9.33
N ASP A 70 0.57 4.50 -9.58
CA ASP A 70 0.12 5.88 -9.75
C ASP A 70 0.36 6.69 -8.45
N LEU A 71 -0.01 6.13 -7.29
CA LEU A 71 0.31 6.75 -5.99
C LEU A 71 1.82 6.92 -5.78
N MET A 72 2.64 5.95 -6.20
CA MET A 72 4.10 6.07 -6.07
C MET A 72 4.65 7.20 -6.95
N ASN A 73 4.13 7.34 -8.17
CA ASN A 73 4.51 8.38 -9.12
C ASN A 73 4.12 9.77 -8.61
N ASP A 74 2.92 9.94 -8.04
CA ASP A 74 2.44 11.21 -7.47
C ASP A 74 3.39 11.75 -6.39
N TYR A 75 4.04 10.86 -5.64
CA TYR A 75 4.99 11.21 -4.60
C TYR A 75 6.45 11.23 -5.08
N ASN A 76 6.72 10.86 -6.34
CA ASN A 76 8.06 10.65 -6.90
C ASN A 76 8.88 9.62 -6.08
N VAL A 77 8.24 8.52 -5.71
CA VAL A 77 8.86 7.40 -4.98
C VAL A 77 9.56 6.47 -5.97
N LYS A 78 10.82 6.13 -5.68
CA LYS A 78 11.58 5.18 -6.48
C LYS A 78 10.92 3.80 -6.40
N THR A 79 10.42 3.30 -7.53
CA THR A 79 9.55 2.11 -7.56
C THR A 79 9.96 1.10 -8.63
N TYR A 80 9.83 -0.18 -8.31
CA TYR A 80 10.02 -1.31 -9.21
C TYR A 80 8.80 -2.22 -9.16
N ARG A 81 8.33 -2.64 -10.34
CA ARG A 81 7.27 -3.64 -10.49
C ARG A 81 7.83 -4.92 -11.09
N ARG A 82 7.46 -6.07 -10.55
CA ARG A 82 7.72 -7.38 -11.17
C ARG A 82 6.47 -8.25 -11.14
N LYS A 83 6.32 -9.08 -12.17
CA LYS A 83 5.35 -10.17 -12.18
C LYS A 83 5.89 -11.29 -11.30
N ILE A 84 5.04 -11.86 -10.45
CA ILE A 84 5.40 -13.00 -9.59
C ILE A 84 4.31 -14.07 -9.67
N GLU A 85 4.68 -15.31 -9.38
CA GLU A 85 3.74 -16.37 -9.07
C GLU A 85 3.29 -16.24 -7.62
N LEU A 86 1.98 -16.26 -7.38
CA LEU A 86 1.40 -16.16 -6.04
C LEU A 86 1.44 -17.52 -5.35
N THR A 87 1.92 -17.54 -4.10
CA THR A 87 1.83 -18.70 -3.22
C THR A 87 0.39 -18.93 -2.77
N PRO A 88 0.03 -20.13 -2.25
CA PRO A 88 -1.29 -20.37 -1.67
C PRO A 88 -1.70 -19.32 -0.63
N ASP A 89 -0.78 -18.97 0.29
CA ASP A 89 -0.98 -17.92 1.28
C ASP A 89 -1.25 -16.55 0.65
N ASP A 90 -0.58 -16.21 -0.46
CA ASP A 90 -0.86 -14.96 -1.16
C ASP A 90 -2.26 -14.95 -1.76
N LEU A 91 -2.71 -16.08 -2.31
CA LEU A 91 -4.03 -16.19 -2.92
C LEU A 91 -5.13 -16.00 -1.89
N GLU A 92 -4.98 -16.60 -0.70
CA GLU A 92 -5.93 -16.46 0.41
C GLU A 92 -6.02 -15.00 0.89
N ILE A 93 -4.89 -14.32 1.07
CA ILE A 93 -4.89 -12.91 1.49
C ILE A 93 -5.50 -12.02 0.40
N LEU A 94 -5.24 -12.31 -0.87
CA LEU A 94 -5.68 -11.50 -1.99
C LEU A 94 -7.12 -11.78 -2.47
N SER A 95 -7.79 -12.82 -1.94
CA SER A 95 -9.21 -13.11 -2.20
C SER A 95 -10.16 -12.38 -1.25
N ASN A 96 -9.71 -11.95 -0.08
CA ASN A 96 -10.57 -11.55 1.05
C ASN A 96 -11.13 -10.10 1.02
N GLN A 97 -11.40 -9.51 -0.14
CA GLN A 97 -12.14 -8.23 -0.19
C GLN A 97 -13.25 -8.18 -1.25
N GLU A 98 -13.89 -9.32 -1.52
CA GLU A 98 -15.21 -9.35 -2.16
C GLU A 98 -16.29 -9.52 -1.07
N GLU A 99 -16.51 -8.47 -0.27
CA GLU A 99 -17.75 -8.28 0.51
C GLU A 99 -18.40 -6.95 0.13
#